data_AF-A0A8T3ZIR7-F1
#
_entry.id   AF-A0A8T3ZIR7-F1
#
_cell.length_a   1.000
_cell.length_b   1.000
_cell.length_c   1.000
_cell.angle_alpha   90.00
_cell.angle_beta   90.00
_cell.angle_gamma   90.00
#
_symmetry.space_group_name_H-M   'P 1'
#
loop_
_entity.id
_entity.type
_entity.pdbx_description
1 polymer ?
#
loop_
_entity_poly.entity_id
_entity_poly.type
_entity_poly.pdbx_seq_one_letter_code
_entity_poly.pdbx_strand_id
1 'polypeptide(L)'
;MFNSLNSSVNAFKESPIQFAYATFVAILMNFIVLFALAGIYLIFFFVMSILNLTSVIEAFAVLGGVLAIVYLYFFSAFKGALLNAYSTASKKSRVSVTEFYNYALSNGFRFFSLKILQILLLLLLIGPLVAFYFLYLKANPIKYADYALLVLGIAELFFVELFFYPAYVSATVFSSGVFKSLKFAFTFFRKKHLYAFLLFVLYCFVWLFNFIPVIQLVTLFVVQPIIVTAMILFVQNTITKQK
;
A
#
# COMPACT_ATOMS: atom_id res chain seq x y z
N MET A 1 4.11 -2.78 21.89
CA MET A 1 4.86 -3.11 20.66
C MET A 1 5.39 -4.54 20.73
N PHE A 2 6.32 -4.86 21.65
CA PHE A 2 6.88 -6.23 21.79
C PHE A 2 5.81 -7.33 21.94
N ASN A 3 4.77 -7.10 22.76
CA ASN A 3 3.68 -8.09 22.89
C ASN A 3 2.95 -8.32 21.56
N SER A 4 2.70 -7.27 20.76
CA SER A 4 2.04 -7.40 19.46
C SER A 4 2.92 -8.12 18.43
N LEU A 5 4.24 -7.90 18.48
CA LEU A 5 5.21 -8.61 17.65
C LEU A 5 5.26 -10.09 18.02
N ASN A 6 5.39 -10.41 19.32
CA ASN A 6 5.42 -11.79 19.81
C ASN A 6 4.10 -12.52 19.49
N SER A 7 2.95 -11.89 19.71
CA SER A 7 1.66 -12.44 19.32
C SER A 7 1.56 -12.69 17.81
N SER A 8 2.11 -11.79 16.99
CA SER A 8 2.12 -11.97 15.54
C SER A 8 3.04 -13.10 15.09
N VAL A 9 4.22 -13.24 15.70
CA VAL A 9 5.14 -14.35 15.41
C VAL A 9 4.49 -15.68 15.80
N ASN A 10 3.84 -15.74 16.96
CA ASN A 10 3.13 -16.94 17.40
C ASN A 10 1.97 -17.28 16.45
N ALA A 11 1.17 -16.30 16.06
CA ALA A 11 0.08 -16.50 15.10
C ALA A 11 0.60 -17.03 13.75
N PHE A 12 1.70 -16.48 13.26
CA PHE A 12 2.35 -16.95 12.03
C PHE A 12 2.87 -18.39 12.18
N LYS A 13 3.54 -18.72 13.29
CA LYS A 13 4.04 -20.09 13.56
C LYS A 13 2.92 -21.12 13.62
N GLU A 14 1.76 -20.75 14.15
CA GLU A 14 0.61 -21.65 14.26
C GLU A 14 -0.14 -21.85 12.94
N SER A 15 -0.06 -20.89 12.00
CA SER A 15 -0.83 -20.93 10.75
C SER A 15 -0.08 -20.40 9.52
N PRO A 16 1.18 -20.83 9.27
CA PRO A 16 2.06 -20.19 8.28
C PRO A 16 1.52 -20.32 6.85
N ILE A 17 0.85 -21.43 6.55
CA ILE A 17 0.25 -21.70 5.23
C ILE A 17 -0.86 -20.69 4.92
N GLN A 18 -1.68 -20.30 5.90
CA GLN A 18 -2.76 -19.33 5.67
C GLN A 18 -2.23 -17.94 5.34
N PHE A 19 -1.14 -17.53 6.01
CA PHE A 19 -0.45 -16.27 5.70
C PHE A 19 0.18 -16.30 4.30
N ALA A 20 0.94 -17.35 3.99
CA ALA A 20 1.58 -17.51 2.68
C ALA A 20 0.53 -17.56 1.55
N TYR A 21 -0.58 -18.26 1.77
CA TYR A 21 -1.69 -18.32 0.84
C TYR A 21 -2.34 -16.94 0.62
N ALA A 22 -2.62 -16.19 1.68
CA ALA A 22 -3.16 -14.83 1.56
C ALA A 22 -2.24 -13.91 0.74
N THR A 23 -0.93 -13.97 0.99
CA THR A 23 0.08 -13.23 0.21
C THR A 23 0.07 -13.64 -1.25
N PHE A 24 0.06 -14.95 -1.51
CA PHE A 24 0.04 -15.49 -2.87
C PHE A 24 -1.20 -15.06 -3.64
N VAL A 25 -2.39 -15.15 -3.03
CA VAL A 25 -3.66 -14.71 -3.63
C VAL A 25 -3.62 -13.22 -3.97
N ALA A 26 -3.13 -12.37 -3.07
CA ALA A 26 -3.00 -10.94 -3.33
C ALA A 26 -2.07 -10.67 -4.53
N ILE A 27 -0.94 -11.37 -4.63
CA ILE A 27 0.00 -11.23 -5.74
C ILE A 27 -0.63 -11.68 -7.05
N LEU A 28 -1.25 -12.87 -7.06
CA LEU A 28 -1.92 -13.43 -8.22
C LEU A 28 -3.01 -12.48 -8.74
N MET A 29 -3.84 -11.93 -7.85
CA MET A 29 -4.90 -10.98 -8.22
C MET A 29 -4.34 -9.69 -8.81
N ASN A 30 -3.23 -9.17 -8.26
CA ASN A 30 -2.55 -8.01 -8.85
C ASN A 30 -2.01 -8.32 -10.25
N PHE A 31 -1.40 -9.49 -10.45
CA PHE A 31 -0.94 -9.92 -11.78
C PHE A 31 -2.10 -10.06 -12.77
N ILE A 32 -3.21 -10.69 -12.37
CA ILE A 32 -4.39 -10.84 -13.24
C ILE A 32 -4.87 -9.46 -13.72
N VAL A 33 -5.01 -8.49 -12.81
CA VAL A 33 -5.42 -7.13 -13.19
C VAL A 33 -4.37 -6.46 -14.07
N LEU A 34 -3.08 -6.57 -13.75
CA LEU A 34 -2.01 -6.01 -14.56
C LEU A 34 -2.03 -6.56 -16.00
N PHE A 35 -2.15 -7.88 -16.16
CA PHE A 35 -2.23 -8.52 -17.48
C PHE A 35 -3.51 -8.13 -18.23
N ALA A 36 -4.65 -8.03 -17.55
CA ALA A 36 -5.89 -7.57 -18.17
C ALA A 36 -5.76 -6.13 -18.70
N LEU A 37 -5.19 -5.22 -17.90
CA LEU A 37 -4.99 -3.82 -18.30
C LEU A 37 -3.95 -3.70 -19.42
N ALA A 38 -2.85 -4.46 -19.36
CA ALA A 38 -1.87 -4.53 -20.43
C ALA A 38 -2.50 -5.04 -21.73
N GLY A 39 -3.37 -6.06 -21.65
CA GLY A 39 -4.13 -6.56 -22.79
C GLY A 39 -5.03 -5.49 -23.41
N ILE A 40 -5.75 -4.71 -22.59
CA ILE A 40 -6.57 -3.58 -23.07
C ILE A 40 -5.70 -2.53 -23.79
N TYR A 41 -4.56 -2.17 -23.20
CA TYR A 41 -3.62 -1.21 -23.79
C TYR A 41 -3.08 -1.70 -25.15
N LEU A 42 -2.78 -3.00 -25.25
CA LEU A 42 -2.27 -3.64 -26.46
C LEU A 42 -3.35 -3.75 -27.55
N ILE A 43 -4.59 -4.08 -27.19
CA ILE A 43 -5.74 -4.05 -28.11
C ILE A 43 -5.92 -2.63 -28.67
N PHE A 44 -5.86 -1.61 -27.82
CA PHE A 44 -5.94 -0.22 -28.26
C PHE A 44 -4.82 0.14 -29.23
N PHE A 45 -3.57 -0.28 -28.93
CA PHE A 45 -2.44 -0.11 -29.83
C PHE A 45 -2.69 -0.73 -31.21
N PHE A 46 -3.20 -1.97 -31.26
CA PHE A 46 -3.51 -2.64 -32.52
C PHE A 46 -4.63 -1.93 -33.31
N VAL A 47 -5.70 -1.49 -32.64
CA VAL A 47 -6.80 -0.76 -33.28
C VAL A 47 -6.27 0.54 -33.91
N MET A 48 -5.46 1.31 -33.17
CA MET A 48 -4.85 2.54 -33.68
C MET A 48 -3.93 2.28 -34.89
N SER A 49 -3.16 1.18 -34.82
CA SER A 49 -2.28 0.74 -35.91
C SER A 49 -3.06 0.36 -37.18
N ILE A 50 -4.14 -0.41 -37.06
CA ILE A 50 -5.01 -0.81 -38.18
C ILE A 50 -5.66 0.42 -38.83
N LEU A 51 -6.06 1.40 -38.03
CA LEU A 51 -6.68 2.63 -38.52
C LEU A 51 -5.67 3.66 -39.08
N ASN A 52 -4.37 3.32 -39.13
CA ASN A 52 -3.28 4.23 -39.52
C ASN A 52 -3.30 5.57 -38.74
N LEU A 53 -3.76 5.54 -37.49
CA LEU A 53 -3.75 6.70 -36.59
C LEU A 53 -2.37 6.79 -35.92
N THR A 54 -1.38 7.25 -36.68
CA THR A 54 0.05 7.19 -36.32
C THR A 54 0.52 8.23 -35.32
N SER A 55 -0.30 9.22 -34.94
CA SER A 55 0.18 10.41 -34.21
C SER A 55 -0.68 10.88 -33.04
N VAL A 56 -1.25 9.99 -32.22
CA VAL A 56 -1.99 10.42 -31.02
C VAL A 56 -1.31 9.92 -29.74
N ILE A 57 -0.09 10.40 -29.51
CA ILE A 57 0.65 10.22 -28.23
C ILE A 57 -0.25 10.60 -27.05
N GLU A 58 -1.09 11.63 -27.23
CA GLU A 58 -2.08 12.09 -26.25
C GLU A 58 -3.11 11.01 -25.92
N ALA A 59 -3.62 10.25 -26.90
CA ALA A 59 -4.60 9.20 -26.66
C ALA A 59 -4.00 8.01 -25.91
N PHE A 60 -2.75 7.65 -26.21
CA PHE A 60 -2.01 6.66 -25.44
C PHE A 60 -1.76 7.13 -24.00
N ALA A 61 -1.40 8.40 -23.81
CA ALA A 61 -1.22 8.97 -22.49
C ALA A 61 -2.52 9.01 -21.68
N VAL A 62 -3.64 9.41 -22.31
CA VAL A 62 -4.96 9.44 -21.67
C VAL A 62 -5.40 8.02 -21.29
N LEU A 63 -5.33 7.06 -22.21
CA LEU A 63 -5.68 5.68 -21.91
C LEU A 63 -4.78 5.11 -20.81
N GLY A 64 -3.46 5.33 -20.89
CA GLY A 64 -2.51 4.92 -19.86
C GLY A 64 -2.86 5.49 -18.49
N GLY A 65 -3.24 6.77 -18.43
CA GLY A 65 -3.72 7.42 -17.20
C GLY A 65 -5.00 6.79 -16.65
N VAL A 66 -5.99 6.52 -17.50
CA VAL A 66 -7.23 5.84 -17.10
C VAL A 66 -6.94 4.44 -16.57
N LEU A 67 -6.14 3.64 -17.28
CA LEU A 67 -5.77 2.29 -16.84
C LEU A 67 -4.96 2.32 -15.54
N ALA A 68 -4.09 3.32 -15.34
CA ALA A 68 -3.38 3.51 -14.07
C ALA A 68 -4.34 3.80 -12.91
N ILE A 69 -5.39 4.61 -13.12
CA ILE A 69 -6.43 4.86 -12.11
C ILE A 69 -7.20 3.57 -11.78
N VAL A 70 -7.55 2.79 -12.81
CA VAL A 70 -8.22 1.48 -12.63
C VAL A 70 -7.31 0.52 -11.85
N TYR A 71 -6.02 0.45 -12.19
CA TYR A 71 -5.06 -0.34 -11.44
C TYR A 71 -4.97 0.11 -9.99
N LEU A 72 -4.90 1.42 -9.72
CA LEU A 72 -4.86 1.98 -8.36
C LEU A 72 -6.10 1.60 -7.55
N TYR A 73 -7.29 1.57 -8.17
CA TYR A 73 -8.51 1.09 -7.54
C TYR A 73 -8.35 -0.36 -7.06
N PHE A 74 -8.03 -1.29 -7.96
CA PHE A 74 -7.88 -2.70 -7.61
C PHE A 74 -6.71 -2.95 -6.65
N PHE A 75 -5.57 -2.30 -6.85
CA PHE A 75 -4.40 -2.40 -5.97
C PHE A 75 -4.75 -2.00 -4.53
N SER A 76 -5.49 -0.89 -4.36
CA SER A 76 -5.92 -0.44 -3.04
C SER A 76 -6.93 -1.41 -2.40
N ALA A 77 -7.85 -1.96 -3.19
CA ALA A 77 -8.81 -2.96 -2.75
C ALA A 77 -8.14 -4.26 -2.30
N PHE A 78 -7.18 -4.78 -3.08
CA PHE A 78 -6.39 -5.97 -2.74
C PHE A 78 -5.50 -5.74 -1.52
N LYS A 79 -4.93 -4.54 -1.35
CA LYS A 79 -4.22 -4.17 -0.11
C LYS A 79 -5.15 -4.29 1.10
N GLY A 80 -6.35 -3.74 1.02
CA GLY A 80 -7.36 -3.83 2.08
C GLY A 80 -7.78 -5.27 2.38
N ALA A 81 -7.98 -6.08 1.34
CA ALA A 81 -8.31 -7.50 1.47
C ALA A 81 -7.17 -8.33 2.06
N LEU A 82 -5.91 -8.01 1.73
CA LEU A 82 -4.74 -8.64 2.33
C LEU A 82 -4.65 -8.37 3.84
N LEU A 83 -4.90 -7.12 4.26
CA LEU A 83 -4.98 -6.79 5.69
C LEU A 83 -6.08 -7.59 6.39
N ASN A 84 -7.24 -7.77 5.75
CA ASN A 84 -8.32 -8.59 6.30
C ASN A 84 -7.90 -10.06 6.40
N ALA A 85 -7.33 -10.62 5.34
CA ALA A 85 -6.87 -12.00 5.29
C ALA A 85 -5.82 -12.30 6.36
N TYR A 86 -4.86 -11.40 6.59
CA TYR A 86 -3.90 -11.55 7.68
C TYR A 86 -4.56 -11.48 9.06
N SER A 87 -5.54 -10.58 9.25
CA SER A 87 -6.30 -10.54 10.51
C SER A 87 -7.16 -11.79 10.73
N THR A 88 -7.62 -12.45 9.67
CA THR A 88 -8.37 -13.71 9.71
C THR A 88 -7.45 -14.89 9.99
N ALA A 89 -6.31 -14.95 9.30
CA ALA A 89 -5.26 -15.95 9.52
C ALA A 89 -4.74 -15.89 10.96
N SER A 90 -4.55 -14.68 11.53
CA SER A 90 -4.11 -14.53 12.92
C SER A 90 -5.11 -15.08 13.95
N LYS A 91 -6.37 -15.29 13.56
CA LYS A 91 -7.42 -15.91 14.37
C LYS A 91 -7.60 -17.40 14.05
N LYS A 92 -6.64 -18.02 13.36
CA LYS A 92 -6.66 -19.44 12.93
C LYS A 92 -7.86 -19.79 12.05
N SER A 93 -8.45 -18.78 11.39
CA SER A 93 -9.57 -18.97 10.48
C SER A 93 -9.06 -19.19 9.06
N ARG A 94 -9.78 -20.00 8.27
CA ARG A 94 -9.41 -20.30 6.89
C ARG A 94 -9.52 -19.03 6.03
N VAL A 95 -8.53 -18.80 5.19
CA VAL A 95 -8.56 -17.77 4.14
C VAL A 95 -9.01 -18.43 2.84
N SER A 96 -10.01 -17.86 2.17
CA SER A 96 -10.44 -18.31 0.84
C SER A 96 -10.26 -17.24 -0.22
N VAL A 97 -9.98 -17.64 -1.46
CA VAL A 97 -9.90 -16.73 -2.62
C VAL A 97 -11.22 -16.00 -2.83
N THR A 98 -12.35 -16.71 -2.69
CA THR A 98 -13.69 -16.14 -2.89
C THR A 98 -13.98 -15.04 -1.87
N GLU A 99 -13.69 -15.27 -0.58
CA GLU A 99 -13.86 -14.23 0.44
C GLU A 99 -12.88 -13.07 0.24
N PHE A 100 -11.63 -13.35 -0.14
CA PHE A 100 -10.65 -12.31 -0.45
C PHE A 100 -11.16 -11.38 -1.56
N TYR A 101 -11.64 -11.97 -2.66
CA TYR A 101 -12.13 -11.24 -3.82
C TYR A 101 -13.43 -10.46 -3.50
N ASN A 102 -14.40 -11.12 -2.87
CA ASN A 102 -15.66 -10.47 -2.47
C ASN A 102 -15.40 -9.32 -1.49
N TYR A 103 -14.46 -9.49 -0.55
CA TYR A 103 -14.07 -8.43 0.37
C TYR A 103 -13.42 -7.25 -0.36
N ALA A 104 -12.51 -7.53 -1.31
CA ALA A 104 -11.87 -6.52 -2.12
C ALA A 104 -12.89 -5.70 -2.91
N LEU A 105 -13.83 -6.36 -3.61
CA LEU A 105 -14.84 -5.66 -4.40
C LEU A 105 -15.83 -4.86 -3.55
N SER A 106 -16.36 -5.45 -2.48
CA SER A 106 -17.35 -4.80 -1.61
C SER A 106 -16.82 -3.56 -0.89
N ASN A 107 -15.49 -3.49 -0.68
CA ASN A 107 -14.84 -2.36 -0.01
C ASN A 107 -13.94 -1.54 -0.95
N GLY A 108 -13.93 -1.83 -2.25
CA GLY A 108 -12.99 -1.25 -3.20
C GLY A 108 -13.04 0.28 -3.21
N PHE A 109 -14.24 0.86 -3.28
CA PHE A 109 -14.43 2.31 -3.23
C PHE A 109 -13.86 2.96 -1.97
N ARG A 110 -13.98 2.30 -0.80
CA ARG A 110 -13.48 2.79 0.48
C ARG A 110 -11.94 2.84 0.48
N PHE A 111 -11.30 1.75 0.05
CA PHE A 111 -9.85 1.69 0.00
C PHE A 111 -9.27 2.60 -1.09
N PHE A 112 -9.95 2.71 -2.23
CA PHE A 112 -9.57 3.63 -3.29
C PHE A 112 -9.67 5.09 -2.86
N SER A 113 -10.73 5.47 -2.13
CA SER A 113 -10.85 6.82 -1.55
C SER A 113 -9.70 7.14 -0.60
N LEU A 114 -9.30 6.18 0.26
CA LEU A 114 -8.11 6.34 1.11
C LEU A 114 -6.84 6.47 0.27
N LYS A 115 -6.71 5.72 -0.84
CA LYS A 115 -5.55 5.80 -1.73
C LYS A 115 -5.48 7.14 -2.45
N ILE A 116 -6.60 7.67 -2.93
CA ILE A 116 -6.65 9.00 -3.56
C ILE A 116 -6.22 10.06 -2.57
N LEU A 117 -6.78 10.06 -1.35
CA LEU A 117 -6.41 11.03 -0.33
C LEU A 117 -4.92 10.93 0.04
N GLN A 118 -4.37 9.71 0.06
CA GLN A 118 -2.94 9.50 0.24
C GLN A 118 -2.13 10.14 -0.89
N ILE A 119 -2.51 9.89 -2.14
CA ILE A 119 -1.81 10.43 -3.32
C ILE A 119 -1.93 11.97 -3.35
N LEU A 120 -3.09 12.53 -3.06
CA LEU A 120 -3.28 13.98 -2.98
C LEU A 120 -2.40 14.61 -1.91
N LEU A 121 -2.27 13.99 -0.74
CA LEU A 121 -1.36 14.46 0.31
C LEU A 121 0.11 14.35 -0.14
N LEU A 122 0.49 13.26 -0.81
CA LEU A 122 1.83 13.11 -1.38
C LEU A 122 2.13 14.19 -2.41
N LEU A 123 1.21 14.48 -3.32
CA LEU A 123 1.36 15.54 -4.32
C LEU A 123 1.50 16.91 -3.66
N LEU A 124 0.79 17.16 -2.56
CA LEU A 124 0.89 18.41 -1.81
C LEU A 124 2.26 18.59 -1.12
N LEU A 125 2.87 17.50 -0.63
CA LEU A 125 4.15 17.54 0.08
C LEU A 125 5.35 17.51 -0.89
N ILE A 126 5.33 16.55 -1.81
CA ILE A 126 6.43 16.29 -2.75
C ILE A 126 6.40 17.27 -3.93
N GLY A 127 5.22 17.73 -4.34
CA GLY A 127 5.06 18.68 -5.46
C GLY A 127 5.92 19.93 -5.32
N PRO A 128 5.91 20.62 -4.17
CA PRO A 128 6.82 21.72 -3.87
C PRO A 128 8.31 21.36 -4.00
N LEU A 129 8.73 20.18 -3.55
CA LEU A 129 10.13 19.72 -3.68
C LEU A 129 10.53 19.53 -5.14
N VAL A 130 9.64 18.92 -5.94
CA VAL A 130 9.84 18.72 -7.37
C VAL A 130 9.88 20.08 -8.09
N ALA A 131 8.97 21.00 -7.76
CA ALA A 131 8.96 22.34 -8.32
C ALA A 131 10.26 23.10 -7.97
N PHE A 132 10.72 23.03 -6.72
CA PHE A 132 11.97 23.64 -6.29
C PHE A 132 13.18 23.08 -7.05
N TYR A 133 13.23 21.76 -7.26
CA TYR A 133 14.28 21.13 -8.05
C TYR A 133 14.33 21.68 -9.48
N PHE A 134 13.19 21.69 -10.19
CA PHE A 134 13.15 22.09 -11.60
C PHE A 134 13.31 23.60 -11.81
N LEU A 135 12.79 24.43 -10.91
CA LEU A 135 12.81 25.88 -11.04
C LEU A 135 14.12 26.51 -10.54
N TYR A 136 14.80 25.90 -9.56
CA TYR A 136 15.98 26.50 -8.92
C TYR A 136 17.25 25.65 -9.04
N LEU A 137 17.24 24.41 -8.53
CA LEU A 137 18.47 23.61 -8.43
C LEU A 137 18.99 23.13 -9.78
N LYS A 138 18.10 22.84 -10.73
CA LYS A 138 18.50 22.46 -12.08
C LYS A 138 19.30 23.57 -12.78
N ALA A 139 18.93 24.83 -12.53
CA ALA A 139 19.61 25.99 -13.10
C ALA A 139 20.87 26.39 -12.31
N ASN A 140 20.89 26.14 -11.00
CA ASN A 140 22.00 26.47 -10.10
C ASN A 140 22.40 25.24 -9.30
N PRO A 141 23.27 24.35 -9.85
CA PRO A 141 23.63 23.12 -9.18
C PRO A 141 24.45 23.41 -7.91
N ILE A 142 23.78 23.29 -6.76
CA ILE A 142 24.42 23.37 -5.45
C ILE A 142 24.90 21.97 -5.08
N LYS A 143 26.18 21.85 -4.70
CA LYS A 143 26.78 20.58 -4.31
C LYS A 143 25.94 19.90 -3.21
N TYR A 144 25.52 18.67 -3.47
CA TYR A 144 24.69 17.82 -2.61
C TYR A 144 23.21 18.19 -2.40
N ALA A 145 22.73 19.30 -2.98
CA ALA A 145 21.33 19.71 -2.80
C ALA A 145 20.34 18.71 -3.43
N ASP A 146 20.72 18.07 -4.55
CA ASP A 146 19.90 17.05 -5.21
C ASP A 146 19.69 15.81 -4.32
N TYR A 147 20.76 15.38 -3.64
CA TYR A 147 20.68 14.26 -2.70
C TYR A 147 19.84 14.62 -1.47
N ALA A 148 19.96 15.85 -0.96
CA ALA A 148 19.15 16.32 0.16
C ALA A 148 17.66 16.33 -0.20
N LEU A 149 17.29 16.82 -1.38
CA LEU A 149 15.91 16.78 -1.87
C LEU A 149 15.39 15.36 -2.05
N LEU A 150 16.22 14.46 -2.59
CA LEU A 150 15.83 13.06 -2.75
C LEU A 150 15.57 12.39 -1.39
N VAL A 151 16.42 12.64 -0.39
CA VAL A 151 16.21 12.15 0.98
C VAL A 151 14.92 12.73 1.58
N LEU A 152 14.65 14.02 1.37
CA LEU A 152 13.41 14.65 1.84
C LEU A 152 12.17 14.04 1.17
N GLY A 153 12.17 13.87 -0.16
CA GLY A 153 11.06 13.27 -0.88
C GLY A 153 10.80 11.82 -0.46
N ILE A 154 11.86 11.04 -0.22
CA ILE A 154 11.75 9.69 0.34
C ILE A 154 11.17 9.74 1.75
N ALA A 155 11.62 10.66 2.61
CA ALA A 155 11.10 10.81 3.96
C ALA A 155 9.60 11.16 3.95
N GLU A 156 9.15 12.07 3.08
CA GLU A 156 7.74 12.42 2.93
C GLU A 156 6.88 11.24 2.46
N LEU A 157 7.36 10.47 1.48
CA LEU A 157 6.71 9.21 1.07
C LEU A 157 6.49 8.28 2.27
N PHE A 158 7.53 8.11 3.09
CA PHE A 158 7.48 7.29 4.29
C PHE A 158 6.51 7.84 5.33
N PHE A 159 6.54 9.14 5.63
CA PHE A 159 5.63 9.75 6.61
C PHE A 159 4.16 9.63 6.21
N VAL A 160 3.85 9.81 4.93
CA VAL A 160 2.47 9.67 4.44
C VAL A 160 2.01 8.21 4.48
N GLU A 161 2.83 7.25 4.04
CA GLU A 161 2.47 5.82 4.14
C GLU A 161 2.30 5.38 5.60
N LEU A 162 3.18 5.84 6.50
CA LEU A 162 3.07 5.64 7.95
C LEU A 162 1.71 6.15 8.47
N PHE A 163 1.32 7.37 8.08
CA PHE A 163 0.05 7.96 8.52
C PHE A 163 -1.18 7.19 8.01
N PHE A 164 -1.18 6.79 6.75
CA PHE A 164 -2.32 6.13 6.14
C PHE A 164 -2.45 4.67 6.57
N TYR A 165 -1.39 4.01 6.99
CA TYR A 165 -1.44 2.60 7.35
C TYR A 165 -2.47 2.28 8.47
N PRO A 166 -2.49 2.98 9.63
CA PRO A 166 -3.57 2.82 10.62
C PRO A 166 -4.97 3.13 10.08
N ALA A 167 -5.10 4.06 9.13
CA ALA A 167 -6.39 4.35 8.48
C ALA A 167 -6.86 3.13 7.66
N TYR A 168 -5.97 2.50 6.91
CA TYR A 168 -6.28 1.26 6.20
C TYR A 168 -6.67 0.14 7.17
N VAL A 169 -5.89 -0.10 8.22
CA VAL A 169 -6.24 -1.12 9.24
C VAL A 169 -7.60 -0.83 9.87
N SER A 170 -7.88 0.44 10.20
CA SER A 170 -9.17 0.84 10.77
C SER A 170 -10.32 0.58 9.81
N ALA A 171 -10.15 0.95 8.53
CA ALA A 171 -11.13 0.74 7.47
C ALA A 171 -11.38 -0.75 7.22
N THR A 172 -10.35 -1.58 7.37
CA THR A 172 -10.42 -3.03 7.20
C THR A 172 -11.11 -3.71 8.38
N VAL A 173 -10.56 -3.57 9.58
CA VAL A 173 -10.94 -4.37 10.74
C VAL A 173 -12.28 -3.91 11.33
N PHE A 174 -12.50 -2.61 11.41
CA PHE A 174 -13.69 -2.04 12.05
C PHE A 174 -14.75 -1.63 11.04
N SER A 175 -14.54 -1.94 9.75
CA SER A 175 -15.40 -1.51 8.64
C SER A 175 -15.72 -0.01 8.69
N SER A 176 -14.76 0.80 9.14
CA SER A 176 -14.98 2.23 9.36
C SER A 176 -14.94 3.02 8.04
N GLY A 177 -15.84 3.99 7.90
CA GLY A 177 -15.85 4.89 6.73
C GLY A 177 -14.58 5.74 6.65
N VAL A 178 -14.27 6.25 5.45
CA VAL A 178 -13.00 6.93 5.10
C VAL A 178 -12.61 8.01 6.13
N PHE A 179 -13.47 8.99 6.39
CA PHE A 179 -13.17 10.08 7.33
C PHE A 179 -12.99 9.60 8.77
N LYS A 180 -13.77 8.58 9.18
CA LYS A 180 -13.65 8.00 10.52
C LYS A 180 -12.29 7.31 10.66
N SER A 181 -11.86 6.57 9.64
CA SER A 181 -10.53 5.93 9.57
C SER A 181 -9.38 6.93 9.64
N LEU A 182 -9.51 8.08 8.98
CA LEU A 182 -8.50 9.15 9.07
C LEU A 182 -8.45 9.80 10.45
N LYS A 183 -9.62 10.08 11.05
CA LYS A 183 -9.70 10.56 12.43
C LYS A 183 -9.06 9.58 13.41
N PHE A 184 -9.22 8.28 13.17
CA PHE A 184 -8.56 7.24 13.95
C PHE A 184 -7.06 7.25 13.75
N ALA A 185 -6.56 7.34 12.51
CA ALA A 185 -5.13 7.46 12.26
C ALA A 185 -4.53 8.65 12.99
N PHE A 186 -5.15 9.84 12.89
CA PHE A 186 -4.71 11.03 13.60
C PHE A 186 -4.67 10.83 15.13
N THR A 187 -5.74 10.27 15.70
CA THR A 187 -5.82 9.99 17.15
C THR A 187 -4.77 8.96 17.59
N PHE A 188 -4.52 7.96 16.76
CA PHE A 188 -3.52 6.93 16.98
C PHE A 188 -2.11 7.53 17.00
N PHE A 189 -1.76 8.36 16.02
CA PHE A 189 -0.47 9.05 15.98
C PHE A 189 -0.28 9.98 17.18
N ARG A 190 -1.29 10.78 17.52
CA ARG A 190 -1.22 11.68 18.68
C ARG A 190 -0.82 10.97 19.97
N LYS A 191 -1.30 9.72 20.17
CA LYS A 191 -1.08 8.96 21.40
C LYS A 191 0.10 7.97 21.34
N LYS A 192 0.47 7.48 20.14
CA LYS A 192 1.41 6.35 19.96
C LYS A 192 2.46 6.57 18.87
N HIS A 193 2.71 7.81 18.45
CA HIS A 193 3.64 8.16 17.36
C HIS A 193 5.00 7.45 17.44
N LEU A 194 5.67 7.43 18.61
CA LEU A 194 6.98 6.76 18.75
C LEU A 194 6.93 5.25 18.44
N TYR A 195 5.90 4.54 18.93
CA TYR A 195 5.75 3.10 18.68
C TYR A 195 5.29 2.80 17.25
N ALA A 196 4.45 3.66 16.68
CA ALA A 196 4.04 3.58 15.28
C ALA A 196 5.25 3.77 14.35
N PHE A 197 6.10 4.75 14.66
CA PHE A 197 7.34 5.02 13.95
C PHE A 197 8.29 3.82 14.00
N LEU A 198 8.55 3.24 15.18
CA LEU A 198 9.42 2.07 15.33
C LEU A 198 8.93 0.84 14.55
N LEU A 199 7.64 0.51 14.62
CA LEU A 199 7.05 -0.59 13.83
C LEU A 199 7.18 -0.32 12.32
N PHE A 200 7.03 0.93 11.93
CA PHE A 200 7.12 1.31 10.53
C PHE A 200 8.56 1.33 10.01
N VAL A 201 9.54 1.71 10.82
CA VAL A 201 10.96 1.56 10.47
C VAL A 201 11.28 0.09 10.16
N LEU A 202 10.79 -0.86 10.97
CA LEU A 202 10.93 -2.29 10.68
C LEU A 202 10.27 -2.69 9.35
N TYR A 203 9.08 -2.14 9.07
CA TYR A 203 8.42 -2.32 7.77
C TYR A 203 9.23 -1.72 6.61
N CYS A 204 9.89 -0.58 6.79
CA CYS A 204 10.76 0.02 5.78
C CYS A 204 11.97 -0.87 5.49
N PHE A 205 12.58 -1.46 6.54
CA PHE A 205 13.68 -2.41 6.35
C PHE A 205 13.25 -3.62 5.51
N VAL A 206 12.04 -4.15 5.74
CA VAL A 206 11.45 -5.20 4.88
C VAL A 206 11.42 -4.76 3.42
N TRP A 207 10.99 -3.53 3.13
CA TRP A 207 10.99 -3.05 1.74
C TRP A 207 12.40 -2.87 1.17
N LEU A 208 13.38 -2.45 1.96
CA LEU A 208 14.77 -2.37 1.51
C LEU A 208 15.36 -3.75 1.20
N PHE A 209 14.95 -4.79 1.92
CA PHE A 209 15.41 -6.15 1.67
C PHE A 209 14.80 -6.79 0.41
N ASN A 210 13.72 -6.23 -0.13
CA ASN A 210 13.11 -6.70 -1.38
C ASN A 210 13.97 -6.45 -2.63
N PHE A 211 15.05 -5.67 -2.53
CA PHE A 211 15.99 -5.47 -3.66
C PHE A 211 16.89 -6.69 -3.93
N ILE A 212 16.96 -7.66 -3.01
CA ILE A 212 17.76 -8.88 -3.16
C ILE A 212 16.80 -10.06 -3.43
N PRO A 213 16.78 -10.67 -4.63
CA PRO A 213 15.74 -11.62 -5.04
C PRO A 213 15.52 -12.82 -4.11
N VAL A 214 16.60 -13.40 -3.55
CA VAL A 214 16.50 -14.52 -2.61
C VAL A 214 15.90 -14.08 -1.27
N ILE A 215 16.31 -12.91 -0.79
CA ILE A 215 15.81 -12.34 0.47
C ILE A 215 14.37 -11.86 0.28
N GLN A 216 13.99 -11.43 -0.93
CA GLN A 216 12.65 -10.97 -1.27
C GLN A 216 11.58 -12.03 -0.99
N LEU A 217 11.82 -13.31 -1.32
CA LEU A 217 10.83 -14.37 -1.04
C LEU A 217 10.58 -14.54 0.46
N VAL A 218 11.63 -14.60 1.27
CA VAL A 218 11.51 -14.69 2.73
C VAL A 218 10.83 -13.45 3.29
N THR A 219 11.22 -12.29 2.76
CA THR A 219 10.69 -11.00 3.19
C THR A 219 9.20 -10.89 2.90
N LEU A 220 8.76 -11.34 1.73
CA LEU A 220 7.39 -11.24 1.26
C LEU A 220 6.46 -12.31 1.87
N PHE A 221 6.94 -13.55 2.05
CA PHE A 221 6.11 -14.65 2.58
C PHE A 221 6.23 -14.89 4.08
N VAL A 222 7.24 -14.33 4.74
CA VAL A 222 7.46 -14.52 6.20
C VAL A 222 7.47 -13.18 6.92
N VAL A 223 8.42 -12.30 6.59
CA VAL A 223 8.66 -11.09 7.40
C VAL A 223 7.51 -10.09 7.25
N GLN A 224 7.03 -9.86 6.03
CA GLN A 224 5.93 -8.95 5.75
C GLN A 224 4.62 -9.38 6.44
N PRO A 225 4.14 -10.64 6.34
CA PRO A 225 2.98 -11.09 7.11
C PRO A 225 3.11 -10.85 8.61
N ILE A 226 4.29 -11.11 9.20
CA ILE A 226 4.54 -10.89 10.62
C ILE A 226 4.47 -9.41 10.98
N ILE A 227 5.17 -8.54 10.26
CA ILE A 227 5.18 -7.11 10.59
C ILE A 227 3.80 -6.49 10.39
N VAL A 228 3.14 -6.81 9.26
CA VAL A 228 1.81 -6.28 8.93
C VAL A 228 0.79 -6.76 9.97
N THR A 229 0.83 -8.02 10.38
CA THR A 229 -0.05 -8.54 11.43
C THR A 229 0.25 -7.93 12.80
N ALA A 230 1.52 -7.72 13.14
CA ALA A 230 1.90 -7.00 14.37
C ALA A 230 1.35 -5.57 14.39
N MET A 231 1.38 -4.87 13.24
CA MET A 231 0.77 -3.54 13.11
C MET A 231 -0.75 -3.60 13.23
N ILE A 232 -1.41 -4.58 12.59
CA ILE A 232 -2.87 -4.80 12.73
C ILE A 232 -3.25 -4.97 14.20
N LEU A 233 -2.59 -5.90 14.90
CA LEU A 233 -2.84 -6.18 16.31
C LEU A 233 -2.53 -4.94 17.19
N PHE A 234 -1.49 -4.18 16.86
CA PHE A 234 -1.14 -2.98 17.62
C PHE A 234 -2.20 -1.89 17.49
N VAL A 235 -2.71 -1.65 16.27
CA VAL A 235 -3.81 -0.72 16.01
C VAL A 235 -5.09 -1.20 16.68
N GLN A 236 -5.45 -2.48 16.55
CA GLN A 236 -6.63 -3.08 17.19
C GLN A 236 -6.62 -2.89 18.70
N ASN A 237 -5.54 -3.28 19.38
CA ASN A 237 -5.41 -3.16 20.83
C ASN A 237 -5.48 -1.71 21.31
N THR A 238 -4.99 -0.77 20.50
CA THR A 238 -5.04 0.66 20.82
C THR A 238 -6.46 1.23 20.68
N ILE A 239 -7.27 0.68 19.77
CA ILE A 239 -8.65 1.11 19.54
C ILE A 239 -9.60 0.48 20.56
N THR A 240 -9.47 -0.81 20.84
CA THR A 240 -10.36 -1.50 21.80
C THR A 240 -10.23 -0.92 23.22
N LYS A 241 -9.03 -0.46 23.62
CA LYS A 241 -8.81 0.21 24.91
C LYS A 241 -9.38 1.64 25.00
N GLN A 242 -9.94 2.18 23.92
CA GLN A 242 -10.54 3.52 23.89
C GLN A 242 -12.07 3.49 23.89
N LYS A 243 -12.67 2.31 23.78
CA LYS A 243 -14.08 2.07 24.06
C LYS A 243 -14.21 1.60 25.50
#